data_AF-A0A1H2XRN2-F1
#
_entry.id   AF-A0A1H2XRN2-F1
#
_cell.length_a   1.000
_cell.length_b   1.000
_cell.length_c   1.000
_cell.angle_alpha   90.00
_cell.angle_beta   90.00
_cell.angle_gamma   90.00
#
_symmetry.space_group_name_H-M   'P 1'
#
loop_
_entity.id
_entity.type
_entity.pdbx_description
1 polymer ?
#
loop_
_entity_poly.entity_id
_entity_poly.type
_entity_poly.pdbx_seq_one_letter_code
_entity_poly.pdbx_strand_id
1 'polypeptide(L)'
;MENQNVVQLDFGFELEPAKTPIPNLRPKSFKKTKSDFVLDLMDLLQSPIIVYPSQWQDAVPKDLLNNITMARMLTRMRGEHMASLTEVVAYMMPRTFESPMPSEWVNIYTWCGLQYAKTFKKTGQIEAMEEVAPQQLSEYEMGLLKGLRMWIYEKRRKALKDSMKASMPKDNRPCQDTQGELFSD
;
A
#
# COMPACT_ATOMS: atom_id res chain seq x y z
N MET A 1 -21.12 8.63 -25.92
CA MET A 1 -20.18 7.63 -25.40
C MET A 1 -19.15 8.39 -24.60
N GLU A 2 -19.19 8.23 -23.28
CA GLU A 2 -18.36 8.99 -22.34
C GLU A 2 -16.90 8.55 -22.47
N ASN A 3 -16.04 9.48 -22.88
CA ASN A 3 -14.60 9.27 -22.91
C ASN A 3 -14.10 9.19 -21.46
N GLN A 4 -13.68 8.00 -21.03
CA GLN A 4 -12.92 7.83 -19.80
C GLN A 4 -11.67 8.72 -19.88
N ASN A 5 -11.46 9.54 -18.85
CA ASN A 5 -10.34 10.45 -18.76
C ASN A 5 -9.08 9.65 -18.38
N VAL A 6 -8.40 9.13 -19.40
CA VAL A 6 -7.13 8.42 -19.25
C VAL A 6 -6.00 9.44 -19.37
N VAL A 7 -5.19 9.58 -18.32
CA VAL A 7 -3.99 10.42 -18.33
C VAL A 7 -2.77 9.52 -18.41
N GLN A 8 -2.08 9.58 -19.54
CA GLN A 8 -0.82 8.89 -19.80
C GLN A 8 0.32 9.86 -19.49
N LEU A 9 1.28 9.47 -18.66
CA LEU A 9 2.47 10.28 -18.35
C LEU A 9 3.73 9.45 -18.61
N ASP A 10 4.57 10.02 -19.47
CA ASP A 10 5.83 9.46 -19.96
C ASP A 10 6.96 9.64 -18.93
N PHE A 11 7.87 8.68 -18.85
CA PHE A 11 8.86 8.50 -17.78
C PHE A 11 10.07 9.45 -17.88
N GLY A 12 9.97 10.49 -18.73
CA GLY A 12 10.98 11.50 -19.08
C GLY A 12 12.30 11.46 -18.29
N PHE A 13 13.29 10.75 -18.84
CA PHE A 13 14.65 10.71 -18.32
C PHE A 13 15.41 11.99 -18.68
N GLU A 14 15.55 12.92 -17.72
CA GLU A 14 16.70 13.83 -17.66
C GLU A 14 17.18 13.91 -16.20
N LEU A 15 18.37 13.37 -15.94
CA LEU A 15 18.98 13.24 -14.61
C LEU A 15 20.15 14.24 -14.52
N GLU A 16 19.94 15.35 -13.83
CA GLU A 16 21.02 16.24 -13.38
C GLU A 16 21.61 15.71 -12.05
N PRO A 17 22.94 15.77 -11.85
CA PRO A 17 23.60 15.18 -10.68
C PRO A 17 23.25 15.92 -9.39
N ALA A 18 22.78 15.17 -8.38
CA ALA A 18 22.33 15.71 -7.10
C ALA A 18 23.46 16.38 -6.30
N LYS A 19 23.35 17.71 -6.09
CA LYS A 19 24.04 18.41 -5.00
C LYS A 19 23.30 18.13 -3.70
N THR A 20 23.90 17.37 -2.80
CA THR A 20 23.36 17.06 -1.47
C THR A 20 23.39 18.30 -0.56
N PRO A 21 22.25 18.78 -0.05
CA PRO A 21 22.23 19.66 1.11
C PRO A 21 22.19 18.82 2.38
N ILE A 22 23.05 19.15 3.34
CA ILE A 22 23.03 18.59 4.69
C ILE A 22 21.63 18.86 5.30
N PRO A 23 20.86 17.82 5.72
CA PRO A 23 19.54 18.05 6.25
C PRO A 23 19.63 18.65 7.65
N ASN A 24 19.15 19.89 7.77
CA ASN A 24 18.81 20.50 9.06
C ASN A 24 17.74 19.65 9.75
N LEU A 25 18.15 18.73 10.62
CA LEU A 25 17.27 17.96 11.49
C LEU A 25 16.75 18.86 12.62
N ARG A 26 15.77 19.72 12.30
CA ARG A 26 14.95 20.33 13.36
C ARG A 26 14.10 19.21 13.98
N PRO A 27 14.13 19.00 15.31
CA PRO A 27 13.30 17.98 15.94
C PRO A 27 11.83 18.27 15.63
N LYS A 28 11.13 17.29 15.03
CA LYS A 28 9.69 17.38 14.81
C LYS A 28 9.03 17.66 16.17
N SER A 29 8.13 18.64 16.22
CA SER A 29 7.41 18.97 17.45
C SER A 29 6.67 17.73 17.98
N PHE A 30 6.60 17.59 19.30
CA PHE A 30 6.03 16.41 19.98
C PHE A 30 4.58 16.09 19.53
N LYS A 31 3.82 17.11 19.09
CA LYS A 31 2.47 16.96 18.52
C LYS A 31 2.48 16.23 17.17
N LYS A 32 3.46 16.52 16.31
CA LYS A 32 3.60 15.90 14.98
C LYS A 32 3.98 14.42 15.08
N THR A 33 4.80 14.06 16.07
CA THR A 33 5.18 12.65 16.31
C THR A 33 3.99 11.80 16.75
N LYS A 34 3.09 12.34 17.60
CA LYS A 34 1.86 11.65 18.00
C LYS A 34 0.90 11.43 16.84
N SER A 35 0.75 12.42 15.95
CA SER A 35 -0.09 12.27 14.75
C SER A 35 0.49 11.25 13.76
N ASP A 36 1.81 11.24 13.58
CA ASP A 36 2.49 10.27 12.69
C ASP A 36 2.27 8.83 13.20
N PHE A 37 2.33 8.59 14.52
CA PHE A 37 2.04 7.29 15.13
C PHE A 37 0.60 6.82 14.91
N VAL A 38 -0.39 7.71 15.16
CA VAL A 38 -1.81 7.37 14.95
C VAL A 38 -2.09 7.05 13.49
N LEU A 39 -1.52 7.81 12.56
CA LEU A 39 -1.66 7.54 11.12
C LEU A 39 -1.02 6.20 10.71
N ASP A 40 0.14 5.86 11.27
CA ASP A 40 0.78 4.57 11.01
C ASP A 40 -0.03 3.40 11.57
N LEU A 41 -0.65 3.56 12.75
CA LEU A 41 -1.53 2.55 13.34
C LEU A 41 -2.82 2.39 12.52
N MET A 42 -3.45 3.49 12.11
CA MET A 42 -4.63 3.48 11.26
C MET A 42 -4.32 2.88 9.88
N ASP A 43 -3.12 3.14 9.34
CA ASP A 43 -2.67 2.49 8.10
C ASP A 43 -2.53 0.97 8.24
N LEU A 44 -2.10 0.50 9.41
CA LEU A 44 -1.98 -0.92 9.67
C LEU A 44 -3.35 -1.62 9.65
N LEU A 45 -4.32 -1.04 10.37
CA LEU A 45 -5.58 -1.67 10.72
C LEU A 45 -6.71 -1.40 9.73
N GLN A 46 -6.77 -0.19 9.17
CA GLN A 46 -7.92 0.31 8.43
C GLN A 46 -7.61 0.66 6.97
N SER A 47 -6.33 0.67 6.55
CA SER A 47 -6.04 0.92 5.14
C SER A 47 -6.67 -0.14 4.25
N PRO A 48 -7.27 0.27 3.12
CA PRO A 48 -7.84 -0.68 2.17
C PRO A 48 -6.76 -1.63 1.64
N ILE A 49 -7.19 -2.83 1.26
CA ILE A 49 -6.34 -3.80 0.55
C ILE A 49 -6.46 -3.48 -0.94
N ILE A 50 -5.33 -3.23 -1.59
CA ILE A 50 -5.28 -2.92 -3.02
C ILE A 50 -5.11 -4.23 -3.79
N VAL A 51 -6.03 -4.50 -4.71
CA VAL A 51 -6.06 -5.68 -5.57
C VAL A 51 -6.02 -5.23 -7.03
N TYR A 52 -5.43 -6.04 -7.92
CA TYR A 52 -5.39 -5.70 -9.34
C TYR A 52 -6.82 -5.66 -9.94
N PRO A 53 -7.18 -4.61 -10.69
CA PRO A 53 -8.53 -4.43 -11.21
C PRO A 53 -8.80 -5.37 -12.39
N SER A 54 -9.21 -6.60 -12.10
CA SER A 54 -9.66 -7.57 -13.12
C SER A 54 -10.97 -8.24 -12.74
N GLN A 55 -11.52 -9.07 -13.62
CA GLN A 55 -12.70 -9.90 -13.33
C GLN A 55 -12.43 -10.97 -12.26
N TRP A 56 -11.16 -11.19 -11.91
CA TRP A 56 -10.72 -12.21 -10.96
C TRP A 56 -10.47 -11.66 -9.55
N GLN A 57 -10.90 -10.43 -9.25
CA GLN A 57 -10.75 -9.82 -7.93
C GLN A 57 -11.37 -10.69 -6.81
N ASP A 58 -12.54 -11.28 -7.07
CA ASP A 58 -13.25 -12.13 -6.12
C ASP A 58 -12.61 -13.52 -5.95
N ALA A 59 -11.67 -13.89 -6.82
CA ALA A 59 -10.95 -15.17 -6.75
C ALA A 59 -9.82 -15.15 -5.70
N VAL A 60 -9.50 -13.98 -5.12
CA VAL A 60 -8.47 -13.88 -4.08
C VAL A 60 -8.96 -14.55 -2.79
N PRO A 61 -8.23 -15.54 -2.24
CA PRO A 61 -8.67 -16.27 -1.06
C PRO A 61 -8.88 -15.35 0.15
N LYS A 62 -10.01 -15.51 0.84
CA LYS A 62 -10.33 -14.73 2.05
C LYS A 62 -9.27 -14.91 3.15
N ASP A 63 -8.72 -16.11 3.29
CA ASP A 63 -7.61 -16.37 4.22
C ASP A 63 -6.38 -15.51 3.91
N LEU A 64 -6.05 -15.31 2.63
CA LEU A 64 -4.93 -14.46 2.23
C LEU A 64 -5.20 -13.01 2.66
N LEU A 65 -6.40 -12.50 2.38
CA LEU A 65 -6.82 -11.15 2.75
C LEU A 65 -6.82 -10.94 4.28
N ASN A 66 -7.31 -11.91 5.04
CA ASN A 66 -7.34 -11.86 6.51
C ASN A 66 -5.93 -11.81 7.13
N ASN A 67 -4.95 -12.42 6.48
CA ASN A 67 -3.56 -12.42 6.95
C ASN A 67 -2.81 -11.11 6.66
N ILE A 68 -3.35 -10.23 5.80
CA ILE A 68 -2.65 -8.99 5.40
C ILE A 68 -2.42 -8.07 6.60
N THR A 69 -3.36 -7.93 7.52
CA THR A 69 -3.19 -7.07 8.70
C THR A 69 -1.99 -7.51 9.55
N MET A 70 -1.86 -8.82 9.80
CA MET A 70 -0.71 -9.38 10.51
C MET A 70 0.58 -9.23 9.70
N ALA A 71 0.53 -9.45 8.38
CA ALA A 71 1.69 -9.28 7.50
C ALA A 71 2.21 -7.83 7.50
N ARG A 72 1.31 -6.83 7.45
CA ARG A 72 1.65 -5.41 7.60
C ARG A 72 2.35 -5.15 8.93
N MET A 73 1.87 -5.76 10.02
CA MET A 73 2.47 -5.60 11.35
C MET A 73 3.90 -6.15 11.38
N LEU A 74 4.11 -7.35 10.86
CA LEU A 74 5.44 -7.96 10.77
C LEU A 74 6.39 -7.13 9.90
N THR A 75 5.93 -6.64 8.74
CA THR A 75 6.71 -5.74 7.88
C THR A 75 7.10 -4.46 8.63
N ARG A 76 6.18 -3.87 9.40
CA ARG A 76 6.47 -2.67 10.18
C ARG A 76 7.45 -2.93 11.33
N MET A 77 7.35 -4.08 12.00
CA MET A 77 8.31 -4.49 13.04
C MET A 77 9.72 -4.69 12.49
N ARG A 78 9.86 -5.11 11.23
CA ARG A 78 11.15 -5.20 10.52
C ARG A 78 11.72 -3.83 10.13
N GLY A 79 11.01 -2.73 10.38
CA GLY A 79 11.44 -1.38 10.01
C GLY A 79 11.24 -1.05 8.53
N GLU A 80 10.47 -1.86 7.79
CA GLU A 80 10.21 -1.66 6.38
C GLU A 80 9.00 -0.74 6.18
N HIS A 81 9.19 0.39 5.50
CA HIS A 81 8.12 1.36 5.18
C HIS A 81 7.52 1.10 3.79
N MET A 82 7.10 -0.13 3.54
CA MET A 82 6.55 -0.57 2.26
C MET A 82 5.47 -1.65 2.46
N ALA A 83 4.75 -2.01 1.41
CA ALA A 83 3.72 -3.05 1.49
C ALA A 83 4.32 -4.40 1.88
N SER A 84 3.54 -5.24 2.53
CA SER A 84 3.96 -6.60 2.89
C SER A 84 4.05 -7.50 1.64
N LEU A 85 4.84 -8.57 1.70
CA LEU A 85 4.89 -9.56 0.60
C LEU A 85 3.51 -10.22 0.35
N THR A 86 2.73 -10.43 1.41
CA THR A 86 1.36 -10.92 1.33
C THR A 86 0.45 -9.99 0.51
N GLU A 87 0.62 -8.67 0.63
CA GLU A 87 -0.11 -7.70 -0.20
C GLU A 87 0.30 -7.78 -1.68
N VAL A 88 1.57 -8.05 -1.97
CA VAL A 88 2.05 -8.27 -3.34
C VAL A 88 1.38 -9.49 -3.95
N VAL A 89 1.30 -10.61 -3.21
CA VAL A 89 0.60 -11.83 -3.66
C VAL A 89 -0.87 -11.53 -3.94
N ALA A 90 -1.56 -10.87 -3.00
CA ALA A 90 -2.97 -10.53 -3.15
C ALA A 90 -3.21 -9.59 -4.34
N TYR A 91 -2.32 -8.62 -4.57
CA TYR A 91 -2.40 -7.71 -5.71
C TYR A 91 -2.18 -8.44 -7.03
N MET A 92 -1.15 -9.28 -7.15
CA MET A 92 -0.77 -9.93 -8.42
C MET A 92 -1.66 -11.11 -8.79
N MET A 93 -2.29 -11.79 -7.83
CA MET A 93 -3.06 -13.01 -8.08
C MET A 93 -4.16 -12.85 -9.15
N PRO A 94 -5.01 -11.81 -9.15
CA PRO A 94 -6.00 -11.64 -10.23
C PRO A 94 -5.39 -11.37 -11.60
N ARG A 95 -4.18 -10.78 -11.64
CA ARG A 95 -3.46 -10.52 -12.89
C ARG A 95 -2.93 -11.82 -13.50
N THR A 96 -2.55 -12.81 -12.69
CA THR A 96 -2.02 -14.09 -13.19
C THR A 96 -3.10 -14.92 -13.89
N PHE A 97 -4.36 -14.77 -13.50
CA PHE A 97 -5.50 -15.43 -14.14
C PHE A 97 -5.95 -14.79 -15.46
N GLU A 98 -5.63 -13.51 -15.67
CA GLU A 98 -6.09 -12.78 -16.86
C GLU A 98 -5.23 -13.07 -18.09
N SER A 99 -3.91 -13.10 -17.94
CA SER A 99 -2.99 -13.45 -19.02
C SER A 99 -1.61 -13.85 -18.48
N PRO A 100 -0.80 -14.56 -19.26
CA PRO A 100 0.59 -14.80 -18.91
C PRO A 100 1.34 -13.49 -18.60
N MET A 101 2.26 -13.56 -17.64
CA MET A 101 3.12 -12.44 -17.25
C MET A 101 4.55 -12.68 -17.75
N PRO A 102 5.36 -11.62 -17.92
CA PRO A 102 6.80 -11.77 -18.13
C PRO A 102 7.45 -12.58 -17.00
N SER A 103 8.53 -13.29 -17.33
CA SER A 103 9.21 -14.24 -16.43
C SER A 103 9.59 -13.63 -15.08
N GLU A 104 10.03 -12.38 -15.07
CA GLU A 104 10.46 -11.66 -13.86
C GLU A 104 9.29 -11.49 -12.87
N TRP A 105 8.10 -11.16 -13.37
CA TRP A 105 6.91 -11.03 -12.55
C TRP A 105 6.36 -12.37 -12.10
N VAL A 106 6.51 -13.42 -12.92
CA VAL A 106 6.20 -14.80 -12.51
C VAL A 106 7.08 -15.20 -11.33
N ASN A 107 8.40 -15.01 -11.45
CA ASN A 107 9.38 -15.28 -10.41
C ASN A 107 9.08 -14.52 -9.11
N ILE A 108 8.79 -13.22 -9.22
CA ILE A 108 8.40 -12.39 -8.07
C ILE A 108 7.13 -12.94 -7.41
N TYR A 109 6.10 -13.27 -8.19
CA TYR A 109 4.84 -13.78 -7.68
C TYR A 109 5.02 -15.11 -6.94
N THR A 110 5.70 -16.08 -7.57
CA THR A 110 5.93 -17.41 -6.97
C THR A 110 6.83 -17.33 -5.74
N TRP A 111 7.88 -16.50 -5.79
CA TRP A 111 8.75 -16.25 -4.64
C TRP A 111 7.98 -15.62 -3.47
N CYS A 112 7.20 -14.56 -3.72
CA CYS A 112 6.38 -13.93 -2.68
C CYS A 112 5.33 -14.89 -2.11
N GLY A 113 4.73 -15.72 -2.98
CA GLY A 113 3.80 -16.78 -2.59
C GLY A 113 4.45 -17.79 -1.65
N LEU A 114 5.68 -18.22 -1.96
CA LEU A 114 6.44 -19.13 -1.10
C LEU A 114 6.75 -18.49 0.26
N GLN A 115 7.17 -17.21 0.29
CA GLN A 115 7.40 -16.49 1.55
C GLN A 115 6.12 -16.37 2.38
N TYR A 116 4.98 -16.12 1.73
CA TYR A 116 3.67 -16.13 2.39
C TYR A 116 3.35 -17.51 2.99
N ALA A 117 3.53 -18.59 2.22
CA ALA A 117 3.28 -19.95 2.67
C ALA A 117 4.15 -20.32 3.87
N LYS A 118 5.45 -19.98 3.83
CA LYS A 118 6.39 -20.15 4.96
C LYS A 118 5.97 -19.42 6.23
N THR A 119 5.25 -18.30 6.09
CA THR A 119 4.83 -17.48 7.23
C THR A 119 3.47 -17.90 7.79
N PHE A 120 2.51 -18.30 6.95
CA PHE A 120 1.10 -18.43 7.34
C PHE A 120 0.45 -19.79 7.02
N LYS A 121 1.08 -20.68 6.25
CA LYS A 121 0.50 -21.97 5.82
C LYS A 121 1.27 -23.17 6.39
N LYS A 122 0.66 -24.35 6.28
CA LYS A 122 1.20 -25.64 6.78
C LYS A 122 2.07 -26.32 5.71
N THR A 123 2.91 -27.25 6.16
CA THR A 123 4.03 -27.89 5.44
C THR A 123 3.71 -28.36 4.01
N GLY A 124 2.56 -28.99 3.76
CA GLY A 124 2.27 -29.58 2.44
C GLY A 124 2.11 -28.58 1.28
N GLN A 125 1.74 -27.32 1.55
CA GLN A 125 1.69 -26.29 0.50
C GLN A 125 3.07 -25.69 0.20
N ILE A 126 4.01 -25.83 1.13
CA ILE A 126 5.37 -25.28 0.99
C ILE A 126 6.16 -26.11 -0.02
N GLU A 127 6.10 -27.45 0.08
CA GLU A 127 6.84 -28.37 -0.80
C GLU A 127 6.53 -28.12 -2.29
N ALA A 128 5.24 -28.08 -2.66
CA ALA A 128 4.83 -27.81 -4.04
C ALA A 128 5.25 -26.42 -4.56
N MET A 129 5.37 -25.42 -3.67
CA MET A 129 5.80 -24.08 -4.04
C MET A 129 7.33 -23.95 -4.12
N GLU A 130 8.08 -24.76 -3.37
CA GLU A 130 9.55 -24.80 -3.43
C GLU A 130 10.06 -25.38 -4.75
N GLU A 131 9.32 -26.28 -5.40
CA GLU A 131 9.67 -26.81 -6.71
C GLU A 131 9.54 -25.76 -7.83
N VAL A 132 8.60 -24.82 -7.70
CA VAL A 132 8.27 -23.85 -8.75
C VAL A 132 8.95 -22.49 -8.51
N ALA A 133 9.03 -22.05 -7.26
CA ALA A 133 9.55 -20.74 -6.95
C ALA A 133 11.08 -20.71 -7.07
N PRO A 134 11.67 -19.60 -7.58
CA PRO A 134 13.11 -19.45 -7.56
C PRO A 134 13.62 -19.39 -6.11
N GLN A 135 14.82 -19.92 -5.86
CA GLN A 135 15.43 -19.89 -4.52
C GLN A 135 15.69 -18.45 -4.04
N GLN A 136 16.10 -17.58 -4.97
CA GLN A 136 16.36 -16.18 -4.74
C GLN A 136 15.95 -15.35 -5.96
N LEU A 137 15.57 -14.10 -5.73
CA LEU A 137 15.33 -13.13 -6.79
C LEU A 137 16.65 -12.48 -7.21
N SER A 138 16.79 -12.20 -8.49
CA SER A 138 17.88 -11.36 -9.01
C SER A 138 17.79 -9.93 -8.47
N GLU A 139 18.87 -9.16 -8.57
CA GLU A 139 18.88 -7.75 -8.18
C GLU A 139 17.83 -6.92 -8.94
N TYR A 140 17.66 -7.21 -10.23
CA TYR A 140 16.64 -6.57 -11.07
C TYR A 140 15.22 -6.85 -10.56
N GLU A 141 14.88 -8.12 -10.33
CA GLU A 141 13.58 -8.52 -9.78
C GLU A 141 13.35 -7.97 -8.37
N MET A 142 14.39 -7.89 -7.55
CA MET A 142 14.31 -7.26 -6.23
C MET A 142 14.00 -5.76 -6.34
N GLY A 143 14.57 -5.08 -7.33
CA GLY A 143 14.26 -3.70 -7.68
C GLY A 143 12.80 -3.52 -8.09
N LEU A 144 12.30 -4.38 -8.99
CA LEU A 144 10.90 -4.39 -9.43
C LEU A 144 9.95 -4.63 -8.24
N LEU A 145 10.24 -5.64 -7.41
CA LEU A 145 9.47 -5.96 -6.22
C LEU A 145 9.43 -4.78 -5.25
N LYS A 146 10.58 -4.17 -4.97
CA LYS A 146 10.65 -2.98 -4.10
C LYS A 146 9.80 -1.84 -4.65
N GLY A 147 9.87 -1.57 -5.95
CA GLY A 147 9.03 -0.56 -6.61
C GLY A 147 7.54 -0.84 -6.44
N LEU A 148 7.11 -2.08 -6.69
CA LEU A 148 5.72 -2.48 -6.50
C LEU A 148 5.26 -2.35 -5.04
N ARG A 149 6.08 -2.80 -4.08
CA ARG A 149 5.76 -2.69 -2.64
C ARG A 149 5.62 -1.24 -2.19
N MET A 150 6.47 -0.35 -2.68
CA MET A 150 6.37 1.09 -2.41
C MET A 150 5.10 1.68 -3.02
N TRP A 151 4.78 1.33 -4.27
CA TRP A 151 3.58 1.82 -4.94
C TRP A 151 2.30 1.40 -4.19
N ILE A 152 2.15 0.12 -3.82
CA ILE A 152 0.99 -0.36 -3.05
C ILE A 152 0.87 0.40 -1.73
N TYR A 153 1.99 0.61 -1.05
CA TYR A 153 2.04 1.35 0.21
C TYR A 153 1.58 2.80 0.06
N GLU A 154 2.04 3.50 -0.97
CA GLU A 154 1.64 4.88 -1.24
C GLU A 154 0.15 4.98 -1.60
N LYS A 155 -0.36 4.06 -2.43
CA LYS A 155 -1.76 4.04 -2.85
C LYS A 155 -2.69 3.80 -1.66
N ARG A 156 -2.40 2.82 -0.80
CA ARG A 156 -3.24 2.56 0.38
C ARG A 156 -3.23 3.73 1.36
N ARG A 157 -2.07 4.36 1.61
CA ARG A 157 -1.94 5.53 2.49
C ARG A 157 -2.68 6.74 1.94
N LYS A 158 -2.66 6.91 0.61
CA LYS A 158 -3.46 7.94 -0.06
C LYS A 158 -4.95 7.68 0.15
N ALA A 159 -5.42 6.46 -0.11
CA ALA A 159 -6.82 6.08 0.06
C ALA A 159 -7.32 6.28 1.50
N LEU A 160 -6.49 5.93 2.50
CA LEU A 160 -6.81 6.18 3.92
C LEU A 160 -6.94 7.68 4.23
N LYS A 161 -6.02 8.51 3.72
CA LYS A 161 -6.09 9.97 3.91
C LYS A 161 -7.35 10.55 3.26
N ASP A 162 -7.71 10.05 2.09
CA ASP A 162 -8.89 10.50 1.37
C ASP A 162 -10.18 10.07 2.08
N SER A 163 -10.23 8.86 2.66
CA SER A 163 -11.36 8.42 3.48
C SER A 163 -11.50 9.20 4.78
N MET A 164 -10.38 9.56 5.43
CA MET A 164 -10.37 10.42 6.61
C MET A 164 -10.87 11.84 6.30
N LYS A 165 -10.51 12.40 5.14
CA LYS A 165 -11.01 13.71 4.71
C LYS A 165 -12.51 13.68 4.40
N ALA A 166 -12.99 12.61 3.79
CA ALA A 166 -14.40 12.45 3.45
C ALA A 166 -15.30 12.26 4.69
N SER A 167 -14.78 11.64 5.77
CA SER A 167 -15.52 11.44 7.01
C SER A 167 -15.54 12.64 7.95
N MET A 168 -14.70 13.66 7.71
CA MET A 168 -14.75 14.91 8.47
C MET A 168 -16.05 15.64 8.14
N PRO A 169 -16.90 15.97 9.13
CA PRO A 169 -18.11 16.75 8.88
C PRO A 169 -17.70 18.09 8.25
N LYS A 170 -18.33 18.43 7.12
CA LYS A 170 -18.27 19.80 6.59
C LYS A 170 -18.87 20.67 7.67
N ASP A 171 -18.06 21.51 8.30
CA ASP A 171 -18.52 22.47 9.29
C ASP A 171 -19.34 23.55 8.58
N ASN A 172 -20.56 23.21 8.16
CA ASN A 172 -21.57 24.14 7.67
C ASN A 172 -22.29 24.75 8.88
N ARG A 173 -21.55 25.20 9.90
CA ARG A 173 -22.11 26.11 10.89
C ARG A 173 -22.18 27.50 10.24
N PRO A 174 -23.36 28.03 9.88
CA PRO A 174 -23.45 29.48 9.76
C PRO A 174 -23.04 30.04 11.13
N CYS A 175 -22.13 31.01 11.13
CA CYS A 175 -21.88 31.84 12.30
C CYS A 175 -23.23 32.45 12.69
N GLN A 176 -23.89 31.92 13.71
CA GLN A 176 -25.03 32.59 14.29
C GLN A 176 -24.43 33.76 15.07
N ASP A 177 -24.46 34.94 14.46
CA ASP A 177 -24.21 36.21 15.11
C ASP A 177 -25.35 36.50 16.10
N THR A 178 -25.44 35.72 17.18
CA THR A 178 -26.23 36.08 18.36
C THR A 178 -25.44 37.10 19.18
N GLN A 179 -25.31 38.32 18.66
CA GLN A 179 -24.86 39.49 19.44
C GLN A 179 -25.77 40.73 19.23
N GLY A 180 -26.98 40.55 18.71
CA GLY A 180 -27.92 41.65 18.43
C GLY A 180 -29.06 41.86 19.44
N GLU A 181 -29.43 40.87 20.26
CA GLU A 181 -30.69 40.93 21.05
C GLU A 181 -30.51 41.10 22.56
N LEU A 182 -29.29 41.29 23.08
CA LEU A 182 -29.08 41.43 24.53
C LEU A 182 -29.23 42.86 25.07
N PHE A 183 -29.49 43.85 24.22
CA PHE A 183 -29.65 45.25 24.61
C PHE A 183 -30.81 45.88 23.83
N SER A 184 -32.03 45.54 24.19
CA SER A 184 -33.24 46.28 23.82
C SER A 184 -34.22 46.20 24.98
N ASP A 185 -34.01 47.10 25.95
CA ASP A 185 -34.99 47.59 26.91
C ASP A 185 -34.74 49.10 27.10
#